data_AF-A0A0F9B2L5-F1
#
_entry.id   AF-A0A0F9B2L5-F1
#
_cell.length_a   1.000
_cell.length_b   1.000
_cell.length_c   1.000
_cell.angle_alpha   90.00
_cell.angle_beta   90.00
_cell.angle_gamma   90.00
#
_symmetry.space_group_name_H-M   'P 1'
#
loop_
_entity.id
_entity.type
_entity.pdbx_description
1 polymer ?
#
loop_
_entity_poly.entity_id
_entity_poly.type
_entity_poly.pdbx_seq_one_letter_code
_entity_poly.pdbx_strand_id
1 'polypeptide(L)'
;MFDPENPRDIGRLRQAMEYSRRQLRAFREDRHESIRQYAGHHFGDQAAHDRVPINLIELMVNIFSRQLAANNPQVYISTELEHLLPQAATMEIRVNRMIEEIKLVRT
;
A
#
# COMPACT_ATOMS: atom_id res chain seq x y z
N MET A 1 -16.47 26.36 -1.09
CA MET A 1 -17.56 25.38 -1.28
C MET A 1 -17.60 25.07 -2.77
N PHE A 2 -17.62 23.79 -3.17
CA PHE A 2 -17.65 23.39 -4.59
C PHE A 2 -19.05 23.67 -5.16
N ASP A 3 -19.12 24.48 -6.20
CA ASP A 3 -20.36 24.78 -6.91
C ASP A 3 -20.35 24.13 -8.31
N PRO A 4 -21.20 23.13 -8.57
CA PRO A 4 -21.26 22.43 -9.87
C PRO A 4 -21.83 23.29 -11.00
N GLU A 5 -22.46 24.44 -10.73
CA GLU A 5 -22.93 25.35 -11.79
C GLU A 5 -21.86 26.39 -12.18
N ASN A 6 -20.81 26.51 -11.37
CA ASN A 6 -19.71 27.43 -11.61
C ASN A 6 -18.64 26.80 -12.54
N PRO A 7 -18.40 27.38 -13.74
CA PRO A 7 -17.43 26.83 -14.69
C PRO A 7 -15.99 26.76 -14.15
N ARG A 8 -15.62 27.63 -13.20
CA ARG A 8 -14.28 27.66 -12.60
C ARG A 8 -14.03 26.47 -11.68
N ASP A 9 -15.02 26.11 -10.88
CA ASP A 9 -14.92 24.99 -9.94
C ASP A 9 -14.90 23.64 -10.67
N ILE A 10 -15.69 23.51 -11.75
CA ILE A 10 -15.60 22.38 -12.68
C ILE A 10 -14.21 22.31 -13.33
N GLY A 11 -13.67 23.44 -13.80
CA GLY A 11 -12.35 23.50 -14.41
C GLY A 11 -11.25 23.00 -13.46
N ARG A 12 -11.28 23.45 -12.21
CA ARG A 12 -10.34 23.01 -11.16
C ARG A 12 -10.47 21.53 -10.84
N LEU A 13 -11.70 21.01 -10.75
CA LEU A 13 -11.93 19.58 -10.51
C LEU A 13 -11.38 18.72 -11.65
N ARG A 14 -11.64 19.11 -12.91
CA ARG A 14 -11.11 18.41 -14.09
C ARG A 14 -9.58 18.40 -14.08
N GLN A 15 -8.95 19.55 -13.80
CA GLN A 15 -7.49 19.65 -13.72
C GLN A 15 -6.91 18.77 -12.61
N ALA A 16 -7.53 18.73 -11.44
CA ALA A 16 -7.11 17.87 -10.33
C ALA A 16 -7.27 16.37 -10.69
N MET A 17 -8.36 16.01 -11.36
CA MET A 17 -8.59 14.64 -11.83
C MET A 17 -7.57 14.22 -12.89
N GLU A 18 -7.27 15.09 -13.87
CA GLU A 18 -6.25 14.82 -14.88
C GLU A 18 -4.84 14.74 -14.29
N TYR A 19 -4.51 15.62 -13.34
CA TYR A 19 -3.27 15.55 -12.60
C TYR A 19 -3.15 14.22 -11.85
N SER A 20 -4.16 13.83 -11.08
CA SER A 20 -4.21 12.56 -10.36
C SER A 20 -4.05 11.36 -11.31
N ARG A 21 -4.79 11.32 -12.42
CA ARG A 21 -4.69 10.24 -13.42
C ARG A 21 -3.30 10.13 -14.04
N ARG A 22 -2.63 11.27 -14.29
CA ARG A 22 -1.26 11.30 -14.83
C ARG A 22 -0.26 10.78 -13.80
N GLN A 23 -0.33 11.25 -12.56
CA GLN A 23 0.57 10.79 -11.49
C GLN A 23 0.38 9.29 -11.19
N LEU A 24 -0.85 8.81 -11.21
CA LEU A 24 -1.18 7.40 -10.98
C LEU A 24 -0.90 6.49 -12.19
N ARG A 25 -0.43 7.02 -13.32
CA ARG A 25 -0.20 6.22 -14.52
C ARG A 25 0.95 5.23 -14.33
N ALA A 26 2.11 5.69 -13.89
CA ALA A 26 3.29 4.84 -13.66
C ALA A 26 2.97 3.71 -12.67
N PHE A 27 2.38 4.03 -11.53
CA PHE A 27 1.97 3.03 -10.54
C PHE A 27 0.97 2.00 -11.07
N ARG A 28 0.06 2.39 -11.97
CA ARG A 28 -0.88 1.44 -12.60
C ARG A 28 -0.16 0.50 -13.57
N GLU A 29 0.77 1.03 -14.36
CA GLU A 29 1.59 0.26 -15.29
C GLU A 29 2.51 -0.71 -14.51
N ASP A 30 3.20 -0.23 -13.48
CA ASP A 30 4.07 -1.04 -12.61
C ASP A 30 3.28 -2.14 -11.88
N ARG A 31 2.10 -1.81 -11.35
CA ARG A 31 1.22 -2.79 -10.71
C ARG A 31 0.77 -3.87 -11.69
N HIS A 32 0.41 -3.49 -12.91
CA HIS A 32 -0.02 -4.44 -13.93
C HIS A 32 1.12 -5.39 -14.32
N GLU A 33 2.34 -4.85 -14.50
CA GLU A 33 3.53 -5.65 -14.76
C GLU A 33 3.86 -6.59 -13.59
N SER A 34 3.81 -6.09 -12.36
CA SER A 34 4.07 -6.87 -11.15
C SER A 34 3.07 -8.03 -10.98
N ILE A 35 1.79 -7.78 -11.26
CA ILE A 35 0.75 -8.83 -11.22
C ILE A 35 0.98 -9.86 -12.33
N ARG A 36 1.37 -9.43 -13.53
CA ARG A 36 1.71 -10.33 -14.62
C ARG A 36 2.88 -11.24 -14.25
N GLN A 37 3.94 -10.70 -13.64
CA GLN A 37 5.07 -11.48 -13.18
C GLN A 37 4.69 -12.43 -12.02
N TYR A 38 3.88 -11.96 -11.07
CA TYR A 38 3.39 -12.78 -9.96
C TYR A 38 2.48 -13.91 -10.40
N ALA A 39 1.51 -13.66 -11.28
CA ALA A 39 0.61 -14.70 -11.80
C ALA A 39 1.34 -15.61 -12.82
N GLY A 40 2.39 -15.10 -13.47
CA GLY A 40 3.24 -15.85 -14.39
C GLY A 40 2.42 -16.47 -15.51
N HIS A 41 2.53 -17.79 -15.67
CA HIS A 41 1.77 -18.54 -16.68
C HIS A 41 0.25 -18.51 -16.46
N HIS A 42 -0.23 -18.18 -15.25
CA HIS A 42 -1.66 -18.04 -14.95
C HIS A 42 -2.27 -16.69 -15.40
N PHE A 43 -1.47 -15.81 -16.00
CA PHE A 43 -1.92 -14.51 -16.48
C PHE A 43 -2.45 -14.59 -17.93
N GLY A 44 -3.77 -14.70 -18.10
CA GLY A 44 -4.45 -14.65 -19.41
C GLY A 44 -5.35 -15.86 -19.71
N ASP A 45 -6.17 -15.78 -20.76
CA ASP A 45 -7.23 -16.76 -21.06
C ASP A 45 -6.73 -18.14 -21.54
N GLN A 46 -5.45 -18.27 -21.92
CA GLN A 46 -4.88 -19.52 -22.45
C GLN A 46 -4.11 -20.35 -21.40
N ALA A 47 -4.08 -19.91 -20.14
CA ALA A 47 -3.26 -20.47 -19.08
C ALA A 47 -3.71 -21.83 -18.50
N ALA A 48 -4.91 -22.29 -18.84
CA ALA A 48 -5.60 -23.36 -18.09
C ALA A 48 -5.19 -24.78 -18.48
N HIS A 49 -4.35 -24.99 -19.50
CA HIS A 49 -4.17 -26.32 -20.13
C HIS A 49 -2.74 -26.86 -20.15
N ASP A 50 -1.73 -26.09 -19.74
CA ASP A 50 -0.33 -26.52 -19.76
C ASP A 50 0.24 -26.86 -18.37
N ARG A 51 1.12 -27.87 -18.30
CA ARG A 51 1.85 -28.22 -17.07
C ARG A 51 2.93 -27.17 -16.81
N VAL A 52 2.65 -26.23 -15.93
CA VAL A 52 3.59 -25.15 -15.59
C VAL A 52 4.58 -25.61 -14.51
N PRO A 53 5.89 -25.36 -14.66
CA PRO A 53 6.84 -25.46 -13.55
C PRO A 53 6.46 -24.47 -12.43
N ILE A 54 6.82 -24.79 -11.18
CA ILE A 54 6.43 -24.04 -9.97
C ILE A 54 6.77 -22.55 -10.11
N ASN A 55 5.77 -21.69 -9.85
CA ASN A 55 5.96 -20.24 -9.80
C ASN A 55 6.73 -19.83 -8.52
N LEU A 56 8.03 -19.58 -8.67
CA LEU A 56 8.90 -19.22 -7.55
C LEU A 56 8.61 -17.84 -6.96
N ILE A 57 8.09 -16.90 -7.77
CA ILE A 57 7.69 -15.56 -7.31
C ILE A 57 6.47 -15.69 -6.40
N GLU A 58 5.48 -16.49 -6.80
CA GLU A 58 4.32 -16.79 -5.97
C GLU A 58 4.72 -17.46 -4.65
N LEU A 59 5.62 -18.45 -4.72
CA LEU A 59 6.15 -19.13 -3.53
C LEU A 59 6.88 -18.14 -2.60
N MET A 60 7.73 -17.28 -3.14
CA MET A 60 8.46 -16.25 -2.39
C MET A 60 7.49 -15.29 -1.69
N VAL A 61 6.48 -14.78 -2.40
CA VAL A 61 5.44 -13.92 -1.82
C VAL A 61 4.70 -14.64 -0.71
N ASN A 62 4.33 -15.91 -0.89
CA ASN A 62 3.68 -16.69 0.16
C ASN A 62 4.56 -16.92 1.40
N ILE A 63 5.88 -17.04 1.24
CA ILE A 63 6.84 -17.14 2.35
C ILE A 63 6.96 -15.79 3.07
N PHE A 64 7.24 -14.71 2.34
CA PHE A 64 7.45 -13.39 2.93
C PHE A 64 6.17 -12.81 3.52
N SER A 65 5.02 -13.00 2.89
CA SER A 65 3.73 -12.57 3.46
C SER A 65 3.46 -13.26 4.79
N ARG A 66 3.80 -14.55 4.95
CA ARG A 66 3.67 -15.23 6.25
C ARG A 66 4.66 -14.71 7.29
N GLN A 67 5.89 -14.39 6.89
CA GLN A 67 6.90 -13.82 7.81
C GLN A 67 6.56 -12.38 8.22
N LEU A 68 6.02 -11.59 7.31
CA LEU A 68 5.62 -10.20 7.55
C LEU A 68 4.30 -10.12 8.33
N ALA A 69 3.30 -10.95 7.99
CA ALA A 69 2.03 -10.99 8.72
C ALA A 69 2.16 -11.55 10.14
N ALA A 70 3.24 -12.29 10.44
CA ALA A 70 3.49 -12.83 11.78
C ALA A 70 3.79 -11.74 12.83
N ASN A 71 4.26 -10.56 12.41
CA ASN A 71 4.62 -9.48 13.31
C ASN A 71 3.82 -8.21 13.00
N ASN A 72 3.09 -7.69 13.97
CA ASN A 72 2.47 -6.37 13.83
C ASN A 72 3.57 -5.31 13.67
N PRO A 73 3.40 -4.34 12.75
CA PRO A 73 4.35 -3.25 12.62
C PRO A 73 4.35 -2.43 13.92
N GLN A 74 5.54 -2.22 14.47
CA GLN A 74 5.76 -1.38 15.64
C GLN A 74 6.60 -0.18 15.25
N VAL A 75 6.32 0.95 15.90
CA VAL A 75 7.07 2.19 15.75
C VAL A 75 7.92 2.39 17.00
N TYR A 76 9.14 2.88 16.80
CA TYR A 76 10.03 3.35 17.85
C TYR A 76 10.11 4.88 17.77
N ILE A 77 9.88 5.58 18.88
CA ILE A 77 9.88 7.05 18.94
C ILE A 77 10.92 7.50 19.94
N SER A 78 11.98 8.14 19.43
CA SER A 78 13.07 8.68 20.24
C SER A 78 13.20 10.20 20.07
N THR A 79 13.87 10.83 21.03
CA THR A 79 14.21 12.26 21.01
C THR A 79 15.60 12.46 21.59
N GLU A 80 16.33 13.46 21.08
CA GLU A 80 17.65 13.85 21.59
C GLU A 80 17.55 14.69 22.87
N LEU A 81 16.37 15.26 23.15
CA LEU A 81 16.13 16.12 24.31
C LEU A 81 15.74 15.28 25.53
N GLU A 82 16.61 15.22 26.54
CA GLU A 82 16.39 14.40 27.75
C GLU A 82 15.06 14.67 28.45
N HIS A 83 14.67 15.95 28.55
CA HIS A 83 13.42 16.36 29.20
C HIS A 83 12.15 15.95 28.42
N LEU A 84 12.29 15.49 27.17
CA LEU A 84 11.21 14.99 26.33
C LEU A 84 11.16 13.45 26.23
N LEU A 85 12.11 12.74 26.84
CA LEU A 85 12.13 11.27 26.83
C LEU A 85 10.82 10.64 27.36
N PRO A 86 10.22 11.13 28.47
CA PRO A 86 8.93 10.60 28.94
C PRO A 86 7.79 10.76 27.93
N GLN A 87 7.78 11.88 27.20
CA GLN A 87 6.76 12.22 26.21
C GLN A 87 6.93 11.34 24.96
N ALA A 88 8.18 11.12 24.53
CA ALA A 88 8.50 10.21 23.43
C ALA A 88 8.05 8.77 23.75
N ALA A 89 8.35 8.27 24.95
CA ALA A 89 7.91 6.94 25.39
C ALA A 89 6.38 6.82 25.46
N THR A 90 5.69 7.86 25.95
CA THR A 90 4.23 7.91 25.98
C THR A 90 3.64 7.88 24.56
N MET A 91 4.25 8.61 23.63
CA MET A 91 3.82 8.67 22.24
C MET A 91 4.02 7.32 21.54
N GLU A 92 5.15 6.66 21.79
CA GLU A 92 5.44 5.33 21.24
C GLU A 92 4.36 4.32 21.61
N ILE A 93 4.03 4.20 22.90
CA ILE A 93 2.98 3.31 23.41
C ILE A 93 1.64 3.63 22.74
N ARG A 94 1.31 4.92 22.62
CA ARG A 94 0.01 5.35 22.08
C ARG A 94 -0.11 5.05 20.59
N VAL A 95 0.96 5.26 19.82
CA VAL A 95 0.99 4.97 18.39
C VAL A 95 0.90 3.47 18.15
N ASN A 96 1.65 2.66 18.89
CA ASN A 96 1.60 1.21 18.77
C ASN A 96 0.21 0.66 19.12
N ARG A 97 -0.43 1.18 20.16
CA ARG A 97 -1.83 0.83 20.49
C ARG A 97 -2.81 1.26 19.39
N MET A 98 -2.62 2.45 18.82
CA MET A 98 -3.48 2.92 17.72
C MET A 98 -3.37 2.02 16.49
N ILE A 99 -2.17 1.54 16.16
CA ILE A 99 -1.93 0.60 15.05
C ILE A 99 -2.73 -0.70 15.25
N GLU A 100 -2.76 -1.22 16.48
CA GLU A 100 -3.58 -2.39 16.83
C GLU A 100 -5.09 -2.10 16.69
N GLU A 101 -5.54 -0.94 17.16
CA GLU A 101 -6.96 -0.53 17.13
C GLU A 101 -7.49 -0.35 15.69
N ILE A 102 -6.71 0.28 14.80
CA ILE A 102 -7.09 0.47 13.39
C ILE A 102 -6.95 -0.82 12.56
N LYS A 103 -6.44 -1.90 13.16
CA LYS A 103 -6.19 -3.19 12.52
C LYS A 103 -5.39 -3.05 11.21
N LEU A 104 -4.31 -2.27 11.25
CA LEU A 104 -3.49 -1.96 10.06
C LEU A 104 -3.03 -3.22 9.29
N VAL A 105 -2.96 -4.37 9.95
CA VAL A 105 -2.52 -5.66 9.36
C VAL A 105 -3.67 -6.47 8.75
N ARG A 106 -4.95 -6.24 9.13
CA ARG A 106 -6.10 -6.95 8.52
C ARG A 106 -6.51 -6.25 7.22
N THR A 107 -5.77 -6.53 6.17
CA THR A 107 -6.18 -6.33 4.77
C THR A 107 -5.88 -7.61 4.00
#